data_AF-A0A941N391-F1
#
_entry.id   AF-A0A941N391-F1
#
_cell.length_a   1.000
_cell.length_b   1.000
_cell.length_c   1.000
_cell.angle_alpha   90.00
_cell.angle_beta   90.00
_cell.angle_gamma   90.00
#
_symmetry.space_group_name_H-M   'P 1'
#
loop_
_entity.id
_entity.type
_entity.pdbx_description
1 polymer ?
#
loop_
_entity_poly.entity_id
_entity_poly.type
_entity_poly.pdbx_seq_one_letter_code
_entity_poly.pdbx_strand_id
1 'polypeptide(L)'
;MNTTHDEVVLELVEDAPDRPPVFGWRDLAVGLGFLGAIRLLSVVTGGAQAALPPWGLLLISIVFQHGFMLFYPLWLARRRDTPPVFQRPRIWQVVQEFAIAFPIVIGIIIVLITTAQIVSRVSPRTSLTPEILQRAAATPSLPFIILFVVAATVIAPICEEVFFRGFVQAVLRPRITVWGATLVQSALFAVGHTFGLVHMLFVFVLGLIFTGVRESRQSLVTPMFVHAGNNLFASVGFLILVILNQHAPVLGVFGHDHPEGCQVDEVAVNSGASEAGITAGDIVTSINQEPVKGFLPMRLQLAKFRGGDTVTVSILRNGIPLELQVVLQERPNRT
;
A
#
# COMPACT_ATOMS: atom_id res chain seq x y z
N MET A 1 28.65 35.54 37.31
CA MET A 1 27.36 35.63 36.61
C MET A 1 27.24 34.37 35.79
N ASN A 2 26.40 33.44 36.25
CA ASN A 2 26.26 32.10 35.71
C ASN A 2 24.98 32.10 34.86
N THR A 3 25.11 32.37 33.56
CA THR A 3 23.99 32.29 32.62
C THR A 3 23.61 30.82 32.49
N THR A 4 22.41 30.48 32.98
CA THR A 4 21.87 29.13 32.91
C THR A 4 21.67 28.71 31.46
N HIS A 5 21.88 27.43 31.16
CA HIS A 5 21.77 26.84 29.82
C HIS A 5 20.43 27.17 29.12
N ASP A 6 19.39 27.45 29.89
CA ASP A 6 18.06 27.81 29.41
C ASP A 6 17.99 29.20 28.75
N GLU A 7 18.84 30.16 29.14
CA GLU A 7 18.88 31.50 28.52
C GLU A 7 19.50 31.47 27.11
N VAL A 8 20.50 30.61 26.89
CA VAL A 8 21.15 30.42 25.58
C VAL A 8 20.21 29.72 24.58
N VAL A 9 19.30 28.86 25.07
CA VAL A 9 18.31 28.19 24.22
C VAL A 9 17.18 29.13 23.81
N LEU A 10 16.80 30.09 24.66
CA LEU A 10 15.79 31.10 24.33
C LEU A 10 16.30 32.14 23.33
N GLU A 11 17.58 32.52 23.40
CA GLU A 11 18.20 33.48 22.46
C GLU A 11 18.30 32.93 21.02
N LEU A 12 18.32 31.60 20.83
CA LEU A 12 18.34 30.97 19.50
C LEU A 12 16.95 30.82 18.87
N VAL A 13 15.87 31.12 19.61
CA VAL A 13 14.49 31.00 19.14
C VAL A 13 13.90 32.34 18.67
N GLU A 14 14.49 33.47 19.06
CA GLU A 14 13.88 34.80 18.85
C GLU A 14 14.39 35.62 17.67
N ASP A 15 15.37 35.19 16.86
CA ASP A 15 15.88 36.06 15.78
C ASP A 15 16.20 35.37 14.44
N ALA A 16 15.15 34.88 13.76
CA ALA A 16 15.19 34.70 12.31
C ALA A 16 14.09 35.54 11.64
N PRO A 17 14.28 36.87 11.51
CA PRO A 17 13.34 37.72 10.79
C PRO A 17 13.36 37.38 9.29
N ASP A 18 12.18 37.22 8.72
CA ASP A 18 11.87 37.37 7.29
C ASP A 18 12.78 36.70 6.26
N ARG A 19 13.12 35.41 6.42
CA ARG A 19 13.47 34.62 5.23
C ARG A 19 12.19 34.29 4.48
N PRO A 20 11.99 34.78 3.24
CA PRO A 20 10.81 34.41 2.46
C PRO A 20 10.76 32.88 2.37
N PRO A 21 9.57 32.27 2.43
CA PRO A 21 9.45 30.84 2.35
C PRO A 21 10.15 30.36 1.08
N VAL A 22 11.13 29.49 1.30
CA VAL A 22 11.96 28.80 0.31
C VAL A 22 11.17 28.40 -0.95
N PHE A 23 9.94 27.94 -0.72
CA PHE A 23 8.97 27.60 -1.75
C PHE A 23 7.71 28.47 -1.67
N GLY A 24 7.19 28.85 -2.84
CA GLY A 24 6.01 29.67 -3.02
C GLY A 24 4.82 28.93 -3.63
N TRP A 25 3.65 29.58 -3.65
CA TRP A 25 2.44 29.06 -4.29
C TRP A 25 2.61 28.78 -5.77
N ARG A 26 3.43 29.58 -6.47
CA ARG A 26 3.75 29.35 -7.89
C ARG A 26 4.50 28.02 -8.07
N ASP A 27 5.43 27.72 -7.18
CA ASP A 27 6.17 26.45 -7.24
C ASP A 27 5.22 25.28 -6.96
N LEU A 28 4.35 25.41 -5.96
CA LEU A 28 3.35 24.39 -5.66
C LEU A 28 2.41 24.16 -6.84
N ALA A 29 1.94 25.23 -7.49
CA ALA A 29 1.08 25.14 -8.66
C ALA A 29 1.76 24.44 -9.84
N VAL A 30 3.05 24.71 -10.09
CA VAL A 30 3.83 24.00 -11.11
C VAL A 30 4.01 22.53 -10.74
N GLY A 31 4.39 22.25 -9.48
CA GLY A 31 4.57 20.90 -8.97
C GLY A 31 3.31 20.04 -9.09
N LEU A 32 2.20 20.52 -8.53
CA LEU A 32 0.91 19.82 -8.59
C LEU A 32 0.33 19.81 -10.01
N GLY A 33 0.52 20.88 -10.79
CA GLY A 33 0.05 20.97 -12.17
C GLY A 33 0.72 19.95 -13.07
N PHE A 34 2.03 19.73 -12.92
CA PHE A 34 2.74 18.69 -13.67
C PHE A 34 2.24 17.28 -13.30
N LEU A 35 2.06 16.98 -12.01
CA LEU A 35 1.50 15.71 -11.57
C LEU A 35 0.07 15.51 -12.10
N GLY A 36 -0.76 16.55 -12.01
CA GLY A 36 -2.12 16.55 -12.56
C GLY A 36 -2.13 16.33 -14.08
N ALA A 37 -1.20 16.93 -14.82
CA ALA A 37 -1.06 16.75 -16.26
C ALA A 37 -0.65 15.31 -16.63
N ILE A 38 0.32 14.70 -15.93
CA ILE A 38 0.68 13.29 -16.13
C ILE A 38 -0.53 12.39 -15.87
N ARG A 39 -1.27 12.64 -14.78
CA ARG A 39 -2.46 11.87 -14.44
C ARG A 39 -3.57 12.03 -15.48
N LEU A 40 -3.85 13.25 -15.94
CA LEU A 40 -4.84 13.50 -16.99
C LEU A 40 -4.43 12.83 -18.30
N LEU A 41 -3.15 12.94 -18.69
CA LEU A 41 -2.62 12.25 -19.86
C LEU A 41 -2.84 10.74 -19.74
N SER A 42 -2.61 10.16 -18.55
CA SER A 42 -2.84 8.73 -18.35
C SER A 42 -4.31 8.31 -18.49
N VAL A 43 -5.26 9.20 -18.22
CA VAL A 43 -6.69 8.93 -18.43
C VAL A 43 -7.07 9.08 -19.91
N VAL A 44 -6.60 10.15 -20.56
CA VAL A 44 -6.98 10.49 -21.95
C VAL A 44 -6.33 9.55 -22.97
N THR A 45 -5.12 9.05 -22.68
CA THR A 45 -4.37 8.16 -23.60
C THR A 45 -4.70 6.67 -23.42
N GLY A 46 -5.73 6.31 -22.65
CA GLY A 46 -6.05 4.91 -22.31
C GLY A 46 -6.05 3.95 -23.51
N GLY A 47 -6.47 4.39 -24.70
CA GLY A 47 -6.39 3.59 -25.93
C GLY A 47 -4.97 3.38 -26.49
N ALA A 48 -4.08 4.36 -26.37
CA ALA A 48 -2.67 4.25 -26.81
C ALA A 48 -1.81 3.46 -25.81
N GLN A 49 -2.21 3.40 -24.54
CA GLN A 49 -1.54 2.60 -23.51
C GLN A 49 -1.64 1.10 -23.76
N ALA A 50 -2.65 0.64 -24.49
CA ALA A 50 -2.81 -0.76 -24.88
C ALA A 50 -1.65 -1.29 -25.76
N ALA A 51 -0.85 -0.40 -26.37
CA ALA A 51 0.30 -0.78 -27.19
C ALA A 51 1.54 -1.16 -26.36
N LEU A 52 1.59 -0.81 -25.07
CA LEU A 52 2.73 -1.11 -24.19
C LEU A 52 2.39 -2.21 -23.19
N PRO A 53 3.33 -3.11 -22.87
CA PRO A 53 3.13 -4.05 -21.80
C PRO A 53 2.99 -3.32 -20.44
N PRO A 54 2.29 -3.89 -19.45
CA PRO A 54 2.06 -3.24 -18.16
C PRO A 54 3.34 -2.75 -17.46
N TRP A 55 4.44 -3.51 -17.58
CA TRP A 55 5.73 -3.12 -17.02
C TRP A 55 6.33 -1.87 -17.70
N GLY A 56 6.05 -1.65 -18.98
CA GLY A 56 6.52 -0.48 -19.73
C GLY A 56 5.79 0.79 -19.29
N LEU A 57 4.48 0.70 -19.08
CA LEU A 57 3.69 1.80 -18.52
C LEU A 57 4.15 2.15 -17.09
N LEU A 58 4.42 1.13 -16.27
CA LEU A 58 4.96 1.33 -14.93
C LEU A 58 6.33 2.02 -14.97
N LEU A 59 7.23 1.60 -15.87
CA LEU A 59 8.55 2.22 -16.03
C LEU A 59 8.44 3.70 -16.43
N ILE A 60 7.56 4.04 -17.37
CA ILE A 60 7.28 5.43 -17.77
C ILE A 60 6.79 6.22 -16.55
N SER A 61 5.86 5.68 -15.77
CA SER A 61 5.38 6.33 -14.54
C SER A 61 6.51 6.56 -13.52
N ILE A 62 7.39 5.59 -13.31
CA ILE A 62 8.57 5.73 -12.44
C ILE A 62 9.45 6.89 -12.93
N VAL A 63 9.81 6.90 -14.21
CA VAL A 63 10.72 7.91 -14.77
C VAL A 63 10.12 9.32 -14.71
N PHE A 64 8.89 9.50 -15.20
CA PHE A 64 8.32 10.84 -15.34
C PHE A 64 7.66 11.34 -14.05
N GLN A 65 6.87 10.52 -13.37
CA GLN A 65 6.17 10.95 -12.16
C GLN A 65 7.11 11.01 -10.96
N HIS A 66 7.75 9.89 -10.62
CA HIS A 66 8.60 9.81 -9.43
C HIS A 66 9.92 10.56 -9.63
N GLY A 67 10.49 10.46 -10.84
CA GLY A 67 11.65 11.28 -11.21
C GLY A 67 11.38 12.78 -11.06
N PHE A 68 10.21 13.28 -11.47
CA PHE A 68 9.83 14.67 -11.24
C PHE A 68 9.64 14.99 -9.75
N MET A 69 8.91 14.14 -9.01
CA MET A 69 8.69 14.32 -7.57
C MET A 69 10.00 14.44 -6.78
N LEU A 70 11.05 13.74 -7.21
CA LEU A 70 12.38 13.85 -6.63
C LEU A 70 13.15 15.06 -7.16
N PHE A 71 13.24 15.20 -8.49
CA PHE A 71 14.09 16.19 -9.13
C PHE A 71 13.62 17.63 -8.87
N TYR A 72 12.32 17.90 -9.04
CA TYR A 72 11.79 19.26 -9.02
C TYR A 72 12.01 19.98 -7.67
N PRO A 73 11.66 19.38 -6.51
CA PRO A 73 11.98 19.95 -5.20
C PRO A 73 13.48 20.17 -4.96
N LEU A 74 14.32 19.18 -5.31
CA LEU A 74 15.75 19.23 -5.05
C LEU A 74 16.46 20.26 -5.93
N TRP A 75 16.06 20.36 -7.19
CA TRP A 75 16.53 21.38 -8.12
C TRP A 75 16.19 22.78 -7.63
N LEU A 76 14.96 22.99 -7.17
CA LEU A 76 14.49 24.27 -6.66
C LEU A 76 15.23 24.65 -5.36
N ALA A 77 15.38 23.68 -4.44
CA ALA A 77 16.13 23.83 -3.21
C ALA A 77 17.58 24.25 -3.47
N ARG A 78 18.25 23.57 -4.41
CA ARG A 78 19.63 23.88 -4.79
C ARG A 78 19.77 25.24 -5.46
N ARG A 79 18.82 25.61 -6.32
CA ARG A 79 18.84 26.91 -7.02
C ARG A 79 18.64 28.11 -6.09
N ARG A 80 17.94 27.92 -4.96
CA ARG A 80 17.57 28.99 -4.03
C ARG A 80 18.32 28.94 -2.70
N ASP A 81 19.35 28.10 -2.62
CA ASP A 81 20.21 27.91 -1.44
C ASP A 81 19.42 27.75 -0.12
N THR A 82 18.50 26.79 -0.14
CA THR A 82 17.47 26.73 0.88
C THR A 82 17.93 25.97 2.13
N PRO A 83 17.65 26.46 3.36
CA PRO A 83 17.98 25.78 4.63
C PRO A 83 17.33 24.37 4.76
N PRO A 84 17.64 23.59 5.81
CA PRO A 84 18.11 22.20 5.71
C PRO A 84 17.04 21.11 5.48
N VAL A 85 15.93 21.41 4.82
CA VAL A 85 14.84 20.44 4.57
C VAL A 85 15.33 19.19 3.84
N PHE A 86 16.36 19.33 2.99
CA PHE A 86 16.94 18.24 2.19
C PHE A 86 18.39 17.93 2.55
N GLN A 87 18.80 18.13 3.81
CA GLN A 87 20.15 17.77 4.23
C GLN A 87 20.38 16.25 4.14
N ARG A 88 21.61 15.88 3.76
CA ARG A 88 22.03 14.48 3.74
C ARG A 88 22.25 14.01 5.19
N PRO A 89 21.51 13.00 5.67
CA PRO A 89 21.72 12.48 7.01
C PRO A 89 23.06 11.74 7.10
N ARG A 90 23.67 11.76 8.28
CA ARG A 90 24.82 10.89 8.59
C ARG A 90 24.35 9.44 8.71
N ILE A 91 25.22 8.48 8.39
CA ILE A 91 24.85 7.05 8.40
C ILE A 91 24.27 6.59 9.76
N TRP A 92 24.83 7.04 10.87
CA TRP A 92 24.32 6.72 12.21
C TRP A 92 22.93 7.31 12.49
N GLN A 93 22.62 8.47 11.93
CA GLN A 93 21.27 9.05 12.02
C GLN A 93 20.28 8.18 11.22
N VAL A 94 20.67 7.68 10.04
CA VAL A 94 19.82 6.77 9.26
C VAL A 94 19.48 5.50 10.07
N VAL A 95 20.46 4.92 10.76
CA VAL A 95 20.24 3.75 11.62
C VAL A 95 19.27 4.06 12.78
N GLN A 96 19.42 5.21 13.43
CA GLN A 96 18.51 5.64 14.50
C GLN A 96 17.09 5.86 14.00
N GLU A 97 16.93 6.51 12.85
CA GLU A 97 15.61 6.78 12.26
C GLU A 97 14.92 5.48 11.82
N PHE A 98 15.68 4.49 11.35
CA PHE A 98 15.16 3.15 11.09
C PHE A 98 14.66 2.48 12.36
N ALA A 99 15.44 2.50 13.44
CA ALA A 99 15.06 1.90 14.72
C ALA A 99 13.77 2.52 15.29
N ILE A 100 13.57 3.84 15.09
CA ILE A 100 12.36 4.56 15.49
C ILE A 100 11.18 4.25 14.56
N ALA A 101 11.41 4.14 13.25
CA ALA A 101 10.37 3.82 12.28
C ALA A 101 9.78 2.42 12.52
N PHE A 102 10.61 1.45 12.95
CA PHE A 102 10.20 0.06 13.11
C PHE A 102 8.94 -0.14 13.98
N PRO A 103 8.87 0.30 15.26
CA PRO A 103 7.66 0.13 16.06
C PRO A 103 6.44 0.87 15.49
N ILE A 104 6.64 2.00 14.78
CA ILE A 104 5.56 2.74 14.11
C ILE A 104 4.97 1.89 12.98
N VAL A 105 5.83 1.26 12.17
CA VAL A 105 5.41 0.34 11.10
C VAL A 105 4.60 -0.82 11.68
N ILE A 106 5.06 -1.42 12.77
CA ILE A 106 4.32 -2.51 13.44
C ILE A 106 2.95 -2.02 13.92
N GLY A 107 2.87 -0.85 14.54
CA GLY A 107 1.60 -0.25 14.95
C GLY A 107 0.64 -0.02 13.78
N ILE A 108 1.13 0.53 12.66
CA ILE A 108 0.35 0.71 11.44
C ILE A 108 -0.15 -0.63 10.90
N ILE A 109 0.71 -1.65 10.81
CA ILE A 109 0.34 -2.98 10.33
C ILE A 109 -0.74 -3.61 11.20
N ILE A 110 -0.64 -3.50 12.53
CA ILE A 110 -1.68 -4.00 13.45
C ILE A 110 -3.02 -3.31 13.19
N VAL A 111 -3.02 -1.98 13.02
CA VAL A 111 -4.22 -1.21 12.71
C VAL A 111 -4.81 -1.61 11.35
N LEU A 112 -3.97 -1.78 10.33
CA LEU A 112 -4.41 -2.19 8.99
C LEU A 112 -5.02 -3.59 9.01
N ILE A 113 -4.38 -4.56 9.68
CA ILE A 113 -4.91 -5.92 9.83
C ILE A 113 -6.24 -5.88 10.58
N THR A 114 -6.30 -5.18 11.72
CA THR A 114 -7.53 -5.08 12.52
C THR A 114 -8.65 -4.45 11.72
N THR A 115 -8.36 -3.38 10.98
CA THR A 115 -9.37 -2.73 10.13
C THR A 115 -9.81 -3.66 9.00
N ALA A 116 -8.88 -4.40 8.39
CA ALA A 116 -9.22 -5.38 7.36
C ALA A 116 -10.17 -6.46 7.88
N GLN A 117 -9.95 -6.95 9.10
CA GLN A 117 -10.82 -7.92 9.78
C GLN A 117 -12.19 -7.35 10.15
N ILE A 118 -12.28 -6.06 10.44
CA ILE A 118 -13.57 -5.39 10.68
C ILE A 118 -14.32 -5.23 9.36
N VAL A 119 -13.65 -4.75 8.30
CA VAL A 119 -14.25 -4.55 6.98
C VAL A 119 -14.73 -5.88 6.39
N SER A 120 -13.98 -6.97 6.53
CA SER A 120 -14.40 -8.28 6.02
C SER A 120 -15.68 -8.80 6.69
N ARG A 121 -15.94 -8.42 7.95
CA ARG A 121 -17.16 -8.80 8.67
C ARG A 121 -18.36 -7.90 8.35
N VAL A 122 -18.13 -6.59 8.22
CA VAL A 122 -19.20 -5.60 8.05
C VAL A 122 -19.58 -5.44 6.58
N SER A 123 -18.61 -5.57 5.67
CA SER A 123 -18.82 -5.48 4.23
C SER A 123 -17.98 -6.52 3.50
N PRO A 124 -18.40 -7.81 3.52
CA PRO A 124 -17.64 -8.93 2.95
C PRO A 124 -17.32 -8.78 1.45
N ARG A 125 -18.13 -8.00 0.72
CA ARG A 125 -17.96 -7.73 -0.72
C ARG A 125 -16.96 -6.61 -1.02
N THR A 126 -16.49 -5.88 -0.01
CA THR A 126 -15.51 -4.81 -0.20
C THR A 126 -14.11 -5.40 -0.29
N SER A 127 -13.50 -5.35 -1.48
CA SER A 127 -12.09 -5.71 -1.61
C SER A 127 -11.18 -4.58 -1.15
N LEU A 128 -10.24 -4.90 -0.27
CA LEU A 128 -9.20 -3.98 0.20
C LEU A 128 -7.99 -3.95 -0.73
N THR A 129 -7.87 -4.94 -1.63
CA THR A 129 -6.81 -4.99 -2.64
C THR A 129 -7.29 -4.24 -3.89
N PRO A 130 -6.54 -3.23 -4.38
CA PRO A 130 -6.85 -2.55 -5.63
C PRO A 130 -7.04 -3.53 -6.80
N GLU A 131 -8.03 -3.26 -7.66
CA GLU A 131 -8.36 -4.13 -8.78
C GLU A 131 -7.17 -4.36 -9.73
N ILE A 132 -6.36 -3.32 -9.96
CA ILE A 132 -5.15 -3.44 -10.79
C ILE A 132 -4.17 -4.49 -10.25
N LEU A 133 -4.03 -4.60 -8.92
CA LEU A 133 -3.16 -5.59 -8.29
C LEU A 133 -3.78 -6.98 -8.35
N GLN A 134 -5.11 -7.09 -8.21
CA GLN A 134 -5.80 -8.37 -8.40
C GLN A 134 -5.62 -8.90 -9.84
N ARG A 135 -5.78 -8.02 -10.84
CA ARG A 135 -5.57 -8.34 -12.26
C ARG A 135 -4.10 -8.70 -12.53
N ALA A 136 -3.16 -7.90 -12.04
CA ALA A 136 -1.72 -8.17 -12.19
C ALA A 136 -1.31 -9.49 -11.52
N ALA A 137 -1.94 -9.86 -10.40
CA ALA A 137 -1.68 -11.14 -9.75
C ALA A 137 -2.32 -12.32 -10.50
N ALA A 138 -3.38 -12.10 -11.30
CA ALA A 138 -4.02 -13.15 -12.09
C ALA A 138 -3.23 -13.49 -13.35
N THR A 139 -2.55 -12.51 -13.95
CA THR A 139 -1.68 -12.67 -15.13
C THR A 139 -0.31 -12.04 -14.85
N PRO A 140 0.51 -12.67 -13.99
CA PRO A 140 1.75 -12.06 -13.53
C PRO A 140 2.78 -11.99 -14.65
N SER A 141 3.52 -10.89 -14.67
CA SER A 141 4.75 -10.77 -15.46
C SER A 141 5.90 -10.43 -14.53
N LEU A 142 6.98 -11.20 -14.62
CA LEU A 142 8.15 -11.03 -13.75
C LEU A 142 8.75 -9.61 -13.82
N PRO A 143 8.91 -8.99 -15.01
CA PRO A 143 9.38 -7.60 -15.10
C PRO A 143 8.46 -6.61 -14.38
N PHE A 144 7.14 -6.79 -14.48
CA PHE A 144 6.19 -5.94 -13.77
C PHE A 144 6.31 -6.11 -12.26
N ILE A 145 6.39 -7.35 -11.78
CA ILE A 145 6.49 -7.65 -10.34
C ILE A 145 7.74 -7.01 -9.74
N ILE A 146 8.90 -7.20 -10.39
CA ILE A 146 10.17 -6.63 -9.92
C ILE A 146 10.08 -5.10 -9.89
N LEU A 147 9.63 -4.48 -10.99
CA LEU A 147 9.49 -3.03 -11.06
C LEU A 147 8.49 -2.49 -10.04
N PHE A 148 7.36 -3.18 -9.83
CA PHE A 148 6.32 -2.77 -8.89
C PHE A 148 6.84 -2.82 -7.45
N VAL A 149 7.47 -3.92 -7.04
CA VAL A 149 8.01 -4.07 -5.68
C VAL A 149 9.08 -3.02 -5.42
N VAL A 150 10.05 -2.86 -6.32
CA VAL A 150 11.12 -1.84 -6.17
C VAL A 150 10.54 -0.43 -6.14
N ALA A 151 9.59 -0.13 -7.05
CA ALA A 151 8.97 1.18 -7.09
C ALA A 151 8.17 1.46 -5.83
N ALA A 152 7.27 0.57 -5.42
CA ALA A 152 6.41 0.76 -4.26
C ALA A 152 7.20 0.82 -2.95
N THR A 153 8.26 0.03 -2.79
CA THR A 153 8.96 -0.10 -1.49
C THR A 153 10.16 0.82 -1.34
N VAL A 154 10.74 1.33 -2.43
CA VAL A 154 11.95 2.16 -2.39
C VAL A 154 11.72 3.48 -3.08
N ILE A 155 11.35 3.46 -4.36
CA ILE A 155 11.29 4.69 -5.18
C ILE A 155 10.17 5.61 -4.69
N ALA A 156 8.95 5.09 -4.55
CA ALA A 156 7.78 5.84 -4.13
C ALA A 156 7.97 6.47 -2.73
N PRO A 157 8.39 5.75 -1.68
CA PRO A 157 8.67 6.36 -0.38
C PRO A 157 9.67 7.52 -0.47
N ILE A 158 10.76 7.37 -1.21
CA ILE A 158 11.75 8.44 -1.34
C ILE A 158 11.15 9.64 -2.09
N CYS A 159 10.59 9.41 -3.27
CA CYS A 159 10.09 10.49 -4.13
C CYS A 159 8.88 11.20 -3.52
N GLU A 160 7.94 10.45 -2.95
CA GLU A 160 6.72 10.98 -2.37
C GLU A 160 6.99 11.68 -1.04
N GLU A 161 7.87 11.17 -0.16
CA GLU A 161 8.22 11.91 1.05
C GLU A 161 8.99 13.19 0.75
N VAL A 162 9.92 13.18 -0.22
CA VAL A 162 10.61 14.40 -0.68
C VAL A 162 9.60 15.42 -1.21
N PHE A 163 8.67 14.99 -2.05
CA PHE A 163 7.72 15.90 -2.68
C PHE A 163 6.66 16.41 -1.70
N PHE A 164 6.00 15.52 -0.98
CA PHE A 164 4.87 15.91 -0.14
C PHE A 164 5.30 16.47 1.22
N ARG A 165 6.24 15.81 1.92
CA ARG A 165 6.64 16.22 3.28
C ARG A 165 7.84 17.17 3.25
N GLY A 166 8.71 17.02 2.25
CA GLY A 166 9.79 17.97 2.02
C GLY A 166 9.29 19.26 1.37
N PHE A 167 8.60 19.16 0.23
CA PHE A 167 8.23 20.32 -0.58
C PHE A 167 6.84 20.90 -0.29
N VAL A 168 5.75 20.13 -0.47
CA VAL A 168 4.37 20.64 -0.28
C VAL A 168 4.17 21.15 1.14
N GLN A 169 4.57 20.37 2.15
CA GLN A 169 4.49 20.79 3.55
C GLN A 169 5.32 22.05 3.83
N ALA A 170 6.50 22.21 3.20
CA ALA A 170 7.31 23.43 3.35
C ALA A 170 6.69 24.66 2.67
N VAL A 171 5.85 24.48 1.64
CA VAL A 171 5.03 25.59 1.10
C VAL A 171 3.91 25.96 2.08
N LEU A 172 3.22 24.96 2.65
CA LEU A 172 2.02 25.19 3.46
C LEU A 172 2.34 25.70 4.87
N ARG A 173 3.32 25.10 5.54
CA ARG A 173 3.59 25.29 6.97
C ARG A 173 3.84 26.74 7.41
N PRO A 174 4.50 27.61 6.62
CA PRO A 174 4.68 29.02 6.96
C PRO A 174 3.41 29.88 6.77
N ARG A 175 2.37 29.34 6.12
CA ARG A 175 1.20 30.11 5.67
C ARG A 175 -0.09 29.72 6.39
N ILE A 176 -0.14 28.49 6.90
CA ILE A 176 -1.27 27.94 7.64
C ILE A 176 -0.77 27.12 8.83
N THR A 177 -1.68 26.81 9.76
CA THR A 177 -1.34 26.02 10.97
C THR A 177 -0.80 24.63 10.60
N VAL A 178 -0.06 24.00 11.53
CA VAL A 178 0.44 22.62 11.33
C VAL A 178 -0.70 21.66 11.00
N TRP A 179 -1.84 21.80 11.69
CA TRP A 179 -3.02 20.98 11.46
C TRP A 179 -3.63 21.21 10.07
N GLY A 180 -3.76 22.46 9.65
CA GLY A 180 -4.25 22.80 8.31
C GLY A 180 -3.31 22.30 7.21
N ALA A 181 -2.00 22.49 7.36
CA ALA A 181 -1.00 21.99 6.43
C ALA A 181 -1.03 20.47 6.32
N THR A 182 -1.08 19.77 7.45
CA THR A 182 -1.17 18.30 7.51
C THR A 182 -2.42 17.78 6.81
N LEU A 183 -3.59 18.40 7.04
CA LEU A 183 -4.85 18.00 6.39
C LEU A 183 -4.78 18.21 4.87
N VAL A 184 -4.37 19.39 4.41
CA VAL A 184 -4.30 19.71 2.98
C VAL A 184 -3.27 18.83 2.27
N GLN A 185 -2.07 18.69 2.83
CA GLN A 185 -1.02 17.85 2.24
C GLN A 185 -1.46 16.39 2.17
N SER A 186 -2.06 15.85 3.23
CA SER A 186 -2.53 14.46 3.25
C SER A 186 -3.68 14.23 2.26
N ALA A 187 -4.57 15.21 2.08
CA ALA A 187 -5.62 15.15 1.07
C ALA A 187 -5.03 15.15 -0.36
N LEU A 188 -4.04 16.00 -0.64
CA LEU A 188 -3.34 16.02 -1.93
C LEU A 188 -2.64 14.68 -2.22
N PHE A 189 -2.02 14.08 -1.20
CA PHE A 189 -1.40 12.76 -1.30
C PHE A 189 -2.44 11.68 -1.62
N ALA A 190 -3.56 11.67 -0.90
CA ALA A 190 -4.65 10.72 -1.10
C ALA A 190 -5.28 10.84 -2.51
N VAL A 191 -5.54 12.06 -3.00
CA VAL A 191 -6.07 12.30 -4.36
C VAL A 191 -5.13 11.76 -5.45
N GLY A 192 -3.82 11.69 -5.18
CA GLY A 192 -2.85 11.04 -6.07
C GLY A 192 -3.00 9.50 -6.16
N HIS A 193 -3.78 8.89 -5.27
CA HIS A 193 -3.99 7.45 -5.12
C HIS A 193 -5.42 7.04 -5.52
N THR A 194 -5.68 7.03 -6.82
CA THR A 194 -7.03 6.87 -7.41
C THR A 194 -7.56 5.42 -7.47
N PHE A 195 -7.16 4.55 -6.54
CA PHE A 195 -7.57 3.13 -6.50
C PHE A 195 -8.94 2.90 -5.84
N GLY A 196 -9.85 3.87 -5.94
CA GLY A 196 -11.17 3.86 -5.31
C GLY A 196 -11.22 4.60 -3.96
N LEU A 197 -12.43 4.95 -3.55
CA LEU A 197 -12.67 5.81 -2.39
C LEU A 197 -12.14 5.21 -1.07
N VAL A 198 -12.38 3.91 -0.85
CA VAL A 198 -11.92 3.21 0.36
C VAL A 198 -10.40 3.29 0.49
N HIS A 199 -9.67 2.97 -0.59
CA HIS A 199 -8.21 3.08 -0.61
C HIS A 199 -7.74 4.52 -0.38
N MET A 200 -8.40 5.50 -1.02
CA MET A 200 -8.07 6.92 -0.85
C MET A 200 -8.22 7.37 0.62
N LEU A 201 -9.26 6.91 1.33
CA LEU A 201 -9.45 7.20 2.76
C LEU A 201 -8.35 6.56 3.61
N PHE A 202 -7.94 5.33 3.34
CA PHE A 202 -6.81 4.69 4.03
C PHE A 202 -5.50 5.45 3.82
N VAL A 203 -5.20 5.82 2.57
CA VAL A 203 -3.99 6.57 2.23
C VAL A 203 -4.03 7.99 2.79
N PHE A 204 -5.20 8.60 2.93
CA PHE A 204 -5.35 9.88 3.63
C PHE A 204 -4.92 9.77 5.09
N VAL A 205 -5.37 8.73 5.81
CA VAL A 205 -4.98 8.49 7.21
C VAL A 205 -3.48 8.20 7.34
N LEU A 206 -2.92 7.37 6.46
CA LEU A 206 -1.46 7.18 6.38
C LEU A 206 -0.74 8.50 6.11
N GLY A 207 -1.34 9.33 5.26
CA GLY A 207 -0.94 10.70 4.98
C GLY A 207 -0.69 11.51 6.25
N LEU A 208 -1.71 11.53 7.12
CA LEU A 208 -1.68 12.23 8.40
C LEU A 208 -0.59 11.67 9.32
N ILE A 209 -0.45 10.33 9.38
CA ILE A 209 0.55 9.66 10.22
C ILE A 209 1.96 10.03 9.77
N PHE A 210 2.28 9.89 8.48
CA PHE A 210 3.62 10.17 7.96
C PHE A 210 4.00 11.64 8.18
N THR A 211 3.03 12.55 8.03
CA THR A 211 3.27 13.98 8.29
C THR A 211 3.41 14.27 9.77
N GLY A 212 2.63 13.62 10.64
CA GLY A 212 2.82 13.69 12.09
C GLY A 212 4.21 13.19 12.52
N VAL A 213 4.66 12.05 11.97
CA VAL A 213 6.01 11.54 12.18
C VAL A 213 7.05 12.56 11.71
N ARG A 214 6.92 13.09 10.50
CA ARG A 214 7.81 14.13 9.99
C ARG A 214 7.89 15.35 10.90
N GLU A 215 6.75 15.90 11.33
CA GLU A 215 6.71 17.10 12.17
C GLU A 215 7.28 16.84 13.57
N SER A 216 7.07 15.65 14.13
CA SER A 216 7.67 15.28 15.43
C SER A 216 9.18 15.05 15.36
N ARG A 217 9.67 14.54 14.22
CA ARG A 217 11.07 14.13 14.05
C ARG A 217 11.94 15.19 13.38
N GLN A 218 11.31 16.17 12.72
CA GLN A 218 11.99 17.13 11.85
C GLN A 218 12.91 16.43 10.82
N SER A 219 12.49 15.25 10.35
CA SER A 219 13.27 14.34 9.51
C SER A 219 12.38 13.74 8.43
N LEU A 220 12.92 13.63 7.23
CA LEU A 220 12.28 12.91 6.13
C LEU A 220 12.63 11.42 6.13
N VAL A 221 13.70 11.02 6.83
CA VAL A 221 14.18 9.63 6.81
C VAL A 221 13.23 8.71 7.57
N THR A 222 12.72 9.13 8.74
CA THR A 222 11.75 8.35 9.50
C THR A 222 10.47 8.07 8.70
N PRO A 223 9.75 9.09 8.15
CA PRO A 223 8.56 8.81 7.36
C PRO A 223 8.86 8.00 6.09
N MET A 224 10.04 8.15 5.47
CA MET A 224 10.45 7.28 4.35
C MET A 224 10.50 5.81 4.75
N PHE A 225 11.09 5.48 5.90
CA PHE A 225 11.11 4.10 6.38
C PHE A 225 9.72 3.60 6.80
N VAL A 226 8.91 4.46 7.43
CA VAL A 226 7.54 4.11 7.81
C VAL A 226 6.70 3.80 6.57
N HIS A 227 6.80 4.64 5.54
CA HIS A 227 6.13 4.46 4.26
C HIS A 227 6.65 3.22 3.52
N ALA A 228 7.96 3.03 3.42
CA ALA A 228 8.57 1.85 2.82
C ALA A 228 8.12 0.55 3.51
N GLY A 229 8.05 0.55 4.84
CA GLY A 229 7.56 -0.60 5.63
C GLY A 229 6.10 -0.92 5.35
N ASN A 230 5.23 0.09 5.29
CA ASN A 230 3.83 -0.08 4.88
C ASN A 230 3.71 -0.67 3.46
N ASN A 231 4.48 -0.13 2.51
CA ASN A 231 4.42 -0.58 1.12
C ASN A 231 5.04 -1.97 0.94
N LEU A 232 6.02 -2.34 1.76
CA LEU A 232 6.56 -3.69 1.81
C LEU A 232 5.50 -4.68 2.29
N PHE A 233 4.77 -4.36 3.37
CA PHE A 233 3.66 -5.18 3.84
C PHE A 233 2.61 -5.40 2.75
N ALA A 234 2.20 -4.34 2.05
CA ALA A 234 1.27 -4.44 0.91
C ALA A 234 1.84 -5.27 -0.24
N SER A 235 3.13 -5.11 -0.55
CA SER A 235 3.83 -5.85 -1.61
C SER A 235 3.94 -7.34 -1.30
N VAL A 236 4.18 -7.72 -0.05
CA VAL A 236 4.14 -9.12 0.39
C VAL A 236 2.75 -9.71 0.19
N GLY A 237 1.69 -8.98 0.56
CA GLY A 237 0.31 -9.40 0.28
C GLY A 237 0.04 -9.63 -1.21
N PHE A 238 0.54 -8.73 -2.06
CA PHE A 238 0.47 -8.88 -3.52
C PHE A 238 1.24 -10.11 -4.02
N LEU A 239 2.46 -10.37 -3.52
CA LEU A 239 3.24 -11.54 -3.91
C LEU A 239 2.58 -12.85 -3.46
N ILE A 240 1.98 -12.88 -2.27
CA ILE A 240 1.16 -14.01 -1.81
C ILE A 240 0.01 -14.23 -2.79
N LEU A 241 -0.68 -13.17 -3.21
CA LEU A 241 -1.77 -13.27 -4.18
C LEU A 241 -1.28 -13.81 -5.54
N VAL A 242 -0.11 -13.39 -6.02
CA VAL A 242 0.54 -13.94 -7.23
C VAL A 242 0.79 -15.43 -7.07
N ILE A 243 1.45 -15.86 -6.00
CA ILE A 243 1.77 -17.27 -5.73
C ILE A 243 0.49 -18.11 -5.68
N LEU A 244 -0.50 -17.65 -4.93
CA LEU A 244 -1.80 -18.30 -4.81
C LEU A 244 -2.57 -18.34 -6.14
N ASN A 245 -2.26 -17.46 -7.08
CA ASN A 245 -2.89 -17.41 -8.39
C ASN A 245 -2.18 -18.25 -9.46
N GLN A 246 -0.92 -18.60 -9.25
CA GLN A 246 -0.12 -19.37 -10.22
C GLN A 246 0.08 -20.83 -9.84
N HIS A 247 0.21 -21.12 -8.53
CA HIS A 247 0.74 -22.42 -8.10
C HIS A 247 -0.18 -23.18 -7.15
N ALA A 248 -1.08 -22.50 -6.44
CA ALA A 248 -1.95 -23.18 -5.49
C ALA A 248 -3.02 -24.00 -6.24
N PRO A 249 -3.17 -25.30 -5.94
CA PRO A 249 -4.27 -26.08 -6.47
C PRO A 249 -5.59 -25.54 -5.91
N VAL A 250 -6.68 -25.78 -6.64
CA VAL A 250 -7.99 -25.19 -6.35
C VAL A 250 -8.99 -26.25 -5.95
N LEU A 251 -9.76 -25.94 -4.91
CA LEU A 251 -10.97 -26.68 -4.56
C LEU A 251 -12.07 -26.44 -5.61
N GLY A 252 -12.11 -25.25 -6.21
CA GLY A 252 -13.17 -24.83 -7.13
C GLY A 252 -14.27 -24.01 -6.50
N VAL A 253 -14.05 -23.46 -5.31
CA VAL A 253 -15.00 -22.56 -4.64
C VAL A 253 -14.50 -21.11 -4.70
N PHE A 254 -15.43 -20.18 -4.83
CA PHE A 254 -15.25 -18.76 -4.54
C PHE A 254 -16.10 -18.41 -3.33
N GLY A 255 -15.54 -17.63 -2.41
CA GLY A 255 -16.19 -17.38 -1.13
C GLY A 255 -15.60 -16.20 -0.39
N HIS A 256 -16.15 -15.98 0.81
CA HIS A 256 -15.74 -14.93 1.73
C HIS A 256 -15.59 -15.46 3.16
N ASP A 257 -15.03 -14.62 4.03
CA ASP A 257 -14.79 -14.97 5.43
C ASP A 257 -16.12 -15.07 6.20
N HIS A 258 -16.31 -16.16 6.95
CA HIS A 258 -17.46 -16.40 7.83
C HIS A 258 -16.96 -16.76 9.24
N PRO A 259 -17.69 -16.44 10.34
CA PRO A 259 -17.26 -16.77 11.70
C PRO A 259 -16.88 -18.24 11.93
N GLU A 260 -17.53 -19.16 11.21
CA GLU A 260 -17.31 -20.61 11.31
C GLU A 260 -16.34 -21.15 10.25
N GLY A 261 -15.91 -20.34 9.27
CA GLY A 261 -15.00 -20.81 8.22
C GLY A 261 -15.01 -19.96 6.95
N CYS A 262 -14.98 -20.60 5.80
CA CYS A 262 -15.11 -19.96 4.49
C CYS A 262 -16.51 -20.24 3.92
N GLN A 263 -17.36 -19.22 3.81
CA GLN A 263 -18.66 -19.38 3.18
C GLN A 263 -18.51 -19.37 1.66
N VAL A 264 -19.13 -20.35 1.00
CA VAL A 264 -19.09 -20.54 -0.45
C VAL A 264 -20.15 -19.65 -1.09
N ASP A 265 -19.72 -18.73 -1.95
CA ASP A 265 -20.60 -17.89 -2.77
C ASP A 265 -20.92 -18.56 -4.10
N GLU A 266 -19.90 -19.19 -4.71
CA GLU A 266 -19.99 -19.81 -6.03
C GLU A 266 -19.11 -21.05 -6.09
N VAL A 267 -19.54 -22.04 -6.86
CA VAL A 267 -18.78 -23.25 -7.16
C VAL A 267 -18.53 -23.30 -8.67
N ALA A 268 -17.26 -23.40 -9.05
CA ALA A 268 -16.85 -23.52 -10.44
C ALA A 268 -17.37 -24.84 -11.04
N VAL A 269 -17.92 -24.76 -12.24
CA VAL A 269 -18.40 -25.94 -13.00
C VAL A 269 -17.24 -26.89 -13.28
N ASN A 270 -17.48 -28.19 -13.20
CA ASN A 270 -16.48 -29.25 -13.41
C ASN A 270 -15.25 -29.12 -12.50
N SER A 271 -15.45 -28.62 -11.29
CA SER A 271 -14.39 -28.56 -10.26
C SER A 271 -14.49 -29.71 -9.27
N GLY A 272 -13.40 -29.95 -8.52
CA GLY A 272 -13.41 -30.92 -7.42
C GLY A 272 -14.55 -30.67 -6.44
N ALA A 273 -14.79 -29.41 -6.06
CA ALA A 273 -15.92 -29.00 -5.23
C ALA A 273 -17.26 -29.40 -5.83
N SER A 274 -17.47 -29.12 -7.13
CA SER A 274 -18.71 -29.46 -7.82
C SER A 274 -18.92 -30.97 -7.88
N GLU A 275 -17.87 -31.75 -8.15
CA GLU A 275 -17.92 -33.22 -8.22
C GLU A 275 -18.18 -33.85 -6.84
N ALA A 276 -17.61 -33.28 -5.79
CA ALA A 276 -17.85 -33.69 -4.41
C ALA A 276 -19.21 -33.21 -3.86
N GLY A 277 -19.95 -32.42 -4.62
CA GLY A 277 -21.29 -31.95 -4.26
C GLY A 277 -21.31 -30.78 -3.29
N ILE A 278 -20.23 -29.98 -3.19
CA ILE A 278 -20.23 -28.69 -2.51
C ILE A 278 -21.11 -27.71 -3.30
N THR A 279 -21.86 -26.88 -2.61
CA THR A 279 -22.80 -25.92 -3.19
C THR A 279 -22.66 -24.53 -2.57
N ALA A 280 -23.13 -23.49 -3.27
CA ALA A 280 -23.24 -22.15 -2.70
C ALA A 280 -24.08 -22.16 -1.42
N GLY A 281 -23.63 -21.43 -0.40
CA GLY A 281 -24.22 -21.43 0.95
C GLY A 281 -23.56 -22.39 1.95
N ASP A 282 -22.75 -23.35 1.48
CA ASP A 282 -21.94 -24.17 2.40
C ASP A 282 -20.88 -23.32 3.09
N ILE A 283 -20.52 -23.69 4.32
CA ILE A 283 -19.39 -23.10 5.03
C ILE A 283 -18.30 -24.16 5.18
N VAL A 284 -17.17 -23.98 4.52
CA VAL A 284 -15.99 -24.84 4.69
C VAL A 284 -15.34 -24.53 6.04
N THR A 285 -15.37 -25.49 6.97
CA THR A 285 -14.91 -25.32 8.35
C THR A 285 -13.49 -25.87 8.57
N SER A 286 -13.10 -26.93 7.85
CA SER A 286 -11.73 -27.47 7.90
C SER A 286 -11.33 -28.21 6.63
N ILE A 287 -10.02 -28.28 6.40
CA ILE A 287 -9.39 -29.12 5.36
C ILE A 287 -8.40 -30.05 6.09
N ASN A 288 -8.51 -31.37 5.87
CA ASN A 288 -7.71 -32.39 6.55
C ASN A 288 -7.63 -32.17 8.08
N GLN A 289 -8.77 -31.87 8.70
CA GLN A 289 -8.92 -31.57 10.15
C GLN A 289 -8.26 -30.26 10.62
N GLU A 290 -7.48 -29.55 9.79
CA GLU A 290 -7.00 -28.20 10.17
C GLU A 290 -8.13 -27.18 9.93
N PRO A 291 -8.48 -26.36 10.94
CA PRO A 291 -9.55 -25.36 10.80
C PRO A 291 -9.24 -24.30 9.74
N VAL A 292 -10.25 -23.99 8.94
CA VAL A 292 -10.23 -22.90 7.98
C VAL A 292 -10.84 -21.65 8.63
N LYS A 293 -10.16 -20.51 8.52
CA LYS A 293 -10.60 -19.22 9.12
C LYS A 293 -10.90 -18.17 8.04
N GLY A 294 -11.59 -18.58 6.98
CA GLY A 294 -11.94 -17.72 5.86
C GLY A 294 -11.25 -18.09 4.55
N PHE A 295 -11.51 -17.31 3.51
CA PHE A 295 -11.20 -17.68 2.13
C PHE A 295 -9.69 -17.65 1.83
N LEU A 296 -8.98 -16.61 2.27
CA LEU A 296 -7.53 -16.53 2.08
C LEU A 296 -6.77 -17.62 2.87
N PRO A 297 -7.04 -17.84 4.17
CA PRO A 297 -6.44 -18.95 4.91
C PRO A 297 -6.69 -20.32 4.27
N MET A 298 -7.90 -20.56 3.76
CA MET A 298 -8.22 -21.79 3.02
C MET A 298 -7.30 -21.95 1.81
N ARG A 299 -7.16 -20.91 0.98
CA ARG A 299 -6.28 -20.94 -0.20
C ARG A 299 -4.81 -21.14 0.17
N LEU A 300 -4.34 -20.52 1.26
CA LEU A 300 -2.99 -20.70 1.78
C LEU A 300 -2.76 -22.14 2.28
N GLN A 301 -3.76 -22.75 2.90
CA GLN A 301 -3.69 -24.14 3.32
C GLN A 301 -3.67 -25.09 2.12
N LEU A 302 -4.51 -24.84 1.12
CA LEU A 302 -4.53 -25.60 -0.14
C LEU A 302 -3.20 -25.50 -0.91
N ALA A 303 -2.48 -24.38 -0.80
CA ALA A 303 -1.16 -24.20 -1.42
C ALA A 303 -0.08 -25.16 -0.90
N LYS A 304 -0.35 -25.93 0.16
CA LYS A 304 0.55 -26.99 0.67
C LYS A 304 0.47 -28.30 -0.16
N PHE A 305 -0.55 -28.44 -1.00
CA PHE A 305 -0.86 -29.66 -1.77
C PHE A 305 -0.56 -29.49 -3.26
N ARG A 306 -0.77 -30.56 -4.03
CA ARG A 306 -0.68 -30.58 -5.49
C ARG A 306 -2.05 -30.83 -6.13
N GLY A 307 -2.18 -30.46 -7.40
CA GLY A 307 -3.34 -30.90 -8.17
C GLY A 307 -3.35 -32.43 -8.30
N GLY A 308 -4.53 -33.02 -8.21
CA GLY A 308 -4.75 -34.46 -8.12
C GLY A 308 -4.77 -35.02 -6.69
N ASP A 309 -4.26 -34.28 -5.70
CA ASP A 309 -4.35 -34.71 -4.30
C ASP A 309 -5.81 -34.75 -3.85
N THR A 310 -6.17 -35.75 -3.05
CA THR A 310 -7.49 -35.82 -2.40
C THR A 310 -7.37 -35.27 -0.98
N VAL A 311 -8.25 -34.34 -0.63
CA VAL A 311 -8.33 -33.77 0.72
C VAL A 311 -9.73 -34.00 1.31
N THR A 312 -9.79 -34.18 2.62
CA THR A 312 -11.06 -34.23 3.37
C THR A 312 -11.49 -32.81 3.70
N VAL A 313 -12.66 -32.42 3.23
CA VAL A 313 -13.25 -31.09 3.46
C VAL A 313 -14.46 -31.24 4.35
N SER A 314 -14.39 -30.65 5.55
CA SER A 314 -15.53 -30.56 6.44
C SER A 314 -16.30 -29.28 6.13
N ILE A 315 -17.61 -29.40 5.94
CA ILE A 315 -18.52 -28.28 5.65
C ILE A 315 -19.68 -28.24 6.63
N LEU A 316 -20.28 -27.06 6.81
CA LEU A 316 -21.61 -26.90 7.38
C LEU A 316 -22.59 -26.55 6.26
N ARG A 317 -23.61 -27.37 6.09
CA ARG A 317 -24.73 -27.12 5.16
C ARG A 317 -26.00 -26.93 5.97
N ASN A 318 -26.54 -25.72 5.97
CA ASN A 318 -27.71 -25.36 6.79
C ASN A 318 -27.53 -25.75 8.28
N GLY A 319 -26.31 -25.58 8.81
CA GLY A 319 -25.94 -25.94 10.19
C GLY A 319 -25.64 -27.42 10.43
N ILE A 320 -25.78 -28.28 9.43
CA ILE A 320 -25.48 -29.71 9.54
C ILE A 320 -24.05 -29.97 9.08
N PRO A 321 -23.19 -30.60 9.91
CA PRO A 321 -21.83 -30.95 9.52
C PRO A 321 -21.82 -32.11 8.52
N LEU A 322 -21.02 -31.97 7.47
CA LEU A 322 -20.76 -32.99 6.46
C LEU A 322 -19.25 -33.08 6.20
N GLU A 323 -18.76 -34.26 5.86
CA GLU A 323 -17.40 -34.46 5.39
C GLU A 323 -17.40 -35.00 3.97
N LEU A 324 -16.61 -34.37 3.10
CA LEU A 324 -16.54 -34.67 1.68
C LEU A 324 -15.08 -34.91 1.30
N GLN A 325 -14.83 -35.94 0.50
CA GLN A 325 -13.52 -36.15 -0.12
C GLN A 325 -13.49 -35.37 -1.43
N VAL A 326 -12.54 -34.45 -1.56
CA VAL A 326 -12.43 -33.57 -2.72
C VAL A 326 -11.09 -33.73 -3.38
N VAL A 327 -11.10 -34.04 -4.69
CA VAL A 327 -9.89 -34.06 -5.51
C VAL A 327 -9.55 -32.63 -5.92
N LEU A 328 -8.38 -32.15 -5.52
CA LEU A 328 -7.92 -30.83 -5.88
C LEU A 328 -7.55 -30.77 -7.35
N GLN A 329 -7.87 -29.66 -8.02
CA GLN A 329 -7.51 -29.48 -9.41
C GLN A 329 -6.25 -28.61 -9.52
N GLU A 330 -5.42 -28.91 -10.52
CA GLU A 330 -4.43 -27.94 -10.95
C GLU A 330 -5.13 -26.69 -11.44
N ARG A 331 -4.56 -25.53 -11.09
CA ARG A 331 -5.08 -24.29 -11.61
C ARG A 331 -4.78 -24.25 -13.11
N PRO A 332 -5.78 -24.02 -13.98
CA PRO A 332 -5.52 -23.96 -15.41
C PRO A 332 -4.46 -22.89 -15.68
N ASN A 333 -3.36 -23.26 -16.33
CA ASN A 333 -2.43 -22.29 -16.89
C ASN A 333 -3.22 -21.44 -17.88
N ARG A 334 -3.50 -20.19 -17.52
CA ARG A 334 -3.95 -19.19 -18.49
C ARG A 334 -2.71 -18.79 -19.29
N THR A 335 -2.39 -19.58 -20.31
CA THR A 335 -1.51 -19.16 -21.41
C THR A 335 -2.09 -17.94 -22.10
#